data_AF-A0A2M8B134-F1
#
_entry.id   AF-A0A2M8B134-F1
#
_cell.length_a   1.000
_cell.length_b   1.000
_cell.length_c   1.000
_cell.angle_alpha   90.00
_cell.angle_beta   90.00
_cell.angle_gamma   90.00
#
_symmetry.space_group_name_H-M   'P 1'
#
loop_
_entity.id
_entity.type
_entity.pdbx_description
1 polymer ?
#
loop_
_entity_poly.entity_id
_entity_poly.type
_entity_poly.pdbx_seq_one_letter_code
_entity_poly.pdbx_strand_id
1 'polypeptide(L)' 'MIVVLTPGFLTTVQDEGRRGYRAFGMPWAGAMDRYALAAANLLAGNP' A
#
# COMPACT_ATOMS: atom_id res chain seq x y z
N MET A 1 -8.38 -5.36 15.80
CA MET A 1 -7.66 -4.12 16.18
C MET A 1 -6.18 -4.45 16.26
N ILE A 2 -5.32 -3.68 15.59
CA ILE A 2 -3.86 -3.88 15.58
C ILE A 2 -3.22 -2.71 16.33
N VAL A 3 -2.31 -3.00 17.26
CA VAL A 3 -1.54 -2.00 18.00
C VAL A 3 -0.10 -2.02 17.51
N VAL A 4 0.43 -0.85 17.13
CA VAL A 4 1.81 -0.69 16.66
C VAL A 4 2.70 -0.37 17.85
N LEU A 5 3.60 -1.30 18.20
CA LEU A 5 4.53 -1.11 19.31
C LEU A 5 5.82 -0.40 18.87
N THR A 6 6.36 -0.79 17.71
CA THR A 6 7.63 -0.24 17.18
C THR A 6 7.56 -0.14 15.65
N PRO A 7 7.31 1.04 15.05
CA PRO A 7 7.08 1.16 13.61
C PRO A 7 8.36 1.20 12.76
N GLY A 8 9.55 1.38 13.32
CA GLY A 8 10.77 1.61 12.54
C GLY A 8 10.80 3.01 11.90
N PHE A 9 11.63 3.20 10.87
CA PHE A 9 11.91 4.53 10.31
C PHE A 9 10.80 5.09 9.40
N LEU A 10 10.23 4.26 8.52
CA LEU A 10 9.20 4.71 7.57
C LEU A 10 8.19 3.60 7.30
N THR A 11 7.15 3.55 8.13
CA THR A 11 6.06 2.58 8.01
C THR A 11 4.76 3.30 7.69
N THR A 12 4.15 2.90 6.58
CA THR A 12 2.94 3.51 6.04
C THR A 12 1.97 2.42 5.62
N VAL A 13 0.67 2.67 5.73
CA VAL A 13 -0.34 1.83 5.09
C VAL A 13 -0.33 2.11 3.59
N GLN A 14 -0.18 1.07 2.78
CA GLN A 14 -0.12 1.16 1.32
C GLN A 14 -1.13 0.22 0.66
N ASP A 15 -1.61 0.63 -0.50
CA ASP A 15 -2.54 -0.10 -1.37
C ASP A 15 -2.04 -0.04 -2.83
N GLU A 16 -2.92 -0.29 -3.81
CA GLU A 16 -2.59 -0.21 -5.24
C GLU A 16 -2.47 1.22 -5.81
N GLY A 17 -2.71 2.24 -4.98
CA GLY A 17 -2.64 3.63 -5.36
C GLY A 17 -3.93 4.20 -5.97
N ARG A 18 -3.83 5.42 -6.48
CA ARG A 18 -4.94 6.31 -6.88
C ARG A 18 -4.82 6.63 -8.37
N ARG A 19 -5.26 5.69 -9.20
CA ARG A 19 -5.27 5.83 -10.68
C ARG A 19 -6.31 6.86 -11.11
N GLY A 20 -6.08 7.53 -12.24
CA GLY A 20 -7.06 8.45 -12.86
C GLY A 20 -6.95 9.92 -12.45
N TYR A 21 -6.25 10.24 -11.35
CA TYR A 21 -6.21 11.61 -10.81
C TYR A 21 -4.96 12.43 -11.18
N ARG A 22 -4.09 11.92 -12.05
CA ARG A 22 -2.85 12.63 -12.43
C ARG A 22 -3.10 13.98 -13.12
N ALA A 23 -4.22 14.12 -13.84
CA ALA A 23 -4.60 15.40 -14.46
C ALA A 23 -4.83 16.51 -13.41
N PHE A 24 -5.14 16.13 -12.17
CA PHE A 24 -5.32 17.04 -11.05
C PHE A 24 -4.06 17.14 -10.16
N GLY A 25 -2.90 16.65 -10.64
CA GLY A 25 -1.64 16.67 -9.91
C GLY A 25 -1.49 15.58 -8.84
N MET A 26 -2.42 14.63 -8.73
CA MET A 26 -2.31 13.55 -7.75
C MET A 26 -1.36 12.46 -8.26
N PRO A 27 -0.28 12.12 -7.51
CA PRO A 27 0.58 11.01 -7.88
C PRO A 27 -0.18 9.68 -7.71
N TRP A 28 0.28 8.64 -8.40
CA TRP A 28 -0.34 7.32 -8.32
C TRP A 28 -0.22 6.73 -6.90
N ALA A 29 0.88 6.97 -6.18
CA ALA A 29 1.13 6.41 -4.84
C ALA A 29 1.02 4.86 -4.81
N GLY A 30 0.75 4.30 -3.63
CA GLY A 30 0.65 2.86 -3.40
C GLY A 30 1.97 2.21 -3.02
N ALA A 31 1.95 0.89 -2.86
CA ALA A 31 3.14 0.12 -2.49
C ALA A 31 4.25 0.29 -3.54
N MET A 32 5.48 0.53 -3.06
CA MET A 32 6.66 0.63 -3.91
C MET A 32 6.96 -0.71 -4.60
N ASP A 33 6.89 -1.81 -3.85
CA ASP A 33 6.90 -3.17 -4.38
C ASP A 33 5.46 -3.71 -4.47
N ARG A 34 4.92 -3.68 -5.69
CA ARG A 34 3.55 -4.14 -5.97
C ARG A 34 3.42 -5.65 -5.98
N TYR A 35 4.50 -6.36 -6.31
CA TYR A 35 4.49 -7.82 -6.33
C TYR A 35 4.38 -8.36 -4.89
N ALA A 36 5.18 -7.81 -3.98
CA ALA A 36 5.11 -8.17 -2.56
C ALA A 36 3.73 -7.86 -1.95
N LEU A 37 3.14 -6.70 -2.27
CA LEU A 37 1.78 -6.34 -1.84
C LEU A 37 0.76 -7.39 -2.33
N ALA A 38 0.77 -7.70 -3.62
CA ALA A 38 -0.17 -8.66 -4.21
C ALA A 38 -0.01 -10.06 -3.63
N ALA A 39 1.23 -10.54 -3.47
CA ALA A 39 1.51 -11.83 -2.86
C ALA A 39 0.99 -11.91 -1.41
N ALA A 40 1.21 -10.87 -0.61
CA ALA A 40 0.73 -10.83 0.77
C ALA A 40 -0.80 -10.84 0.87
N ASN A 41 -1.50 -10.08 0.02
CA ASN A 41 -2.95 -10.07 -0.03
C ASN A 41 -3.52 -11.43 -0.48
N LEU A 42 -2.94 -12.04 -1.51
CA LEU A 42 -3.34 -13.37 -1.97
C LEU A 42 -3.18 -14.43 -0.88
N LEU A 43 -2.05 -14.41 -0.15
CA LEU A 43 -1.82 -15.32 0.99
C LEU A 43 -2.86 -15.14 2.11
N ALA A 44 -3.33 -13.91 2.31
CA ALA A 44 -4.37 -13.59 3.29
C ALA A 44 -5.79 -13.87 2.76
N GLY A 45 -5.96 -14.30 1.51
CA GLY A 45 -7.26 -14.51 0.87
C GLY A 45 -7.98 -13.22 0.50
N ASN A 46 -7.25 -12.11 0.42
CA ASN A 46 -7.78 -10.81 0.01
C ASN A 46 -7.71 -10.64 -1.53
N PRO A 47 -8.67 -9.91 -2.11
CA PRO A 47 -8.65 -9.57 -3.54
C PRO A 47 -7.48 -8.64 -3.89
#